data_AF-A0A3N9TP90-F1
#
_entry.id   AF-A0A3N9TP90-F1
#
_cell.length_a   1.000
_cell.length_b   1.000
_cell.length_c   1.000
_cell.angle_alpha   90.00
_cell.angle_beta   90.00
_cell.angle_gamma   90.00
#
_symmetry.space_group_name_H-M   'P 1'
#
loop_
_entity.id
_entity.type
_entity.pdbx_description
1 polymer ?
#
loop_
_entity_poly.entity_id
_entity_poly.type
_entity_poly.pdbx_seq_one_letter_code
_entity_poly.pdbx_strand_id
1 'polypeptide(L)'
;MSFAAQMFNNAFFLTFVKKGFVVLNGIISLMLVARYFGPAMRGEYMFIVNVVIVGTTILNLGISLIYPHFRKQDKRAKNLFVSYSFLQFFLYLIISMLILVFTKDVIVGLSALLISVNVLNLQVTQINLVENLKQQSMIIIISSLINTALITLAFFLTSENLYLILIIFGLKSYVSMVFSLASLWDKDFKFTIVPVKYKKMTALAFLPLLTSFLIAINYQADIIILKMMSVDFYHIGLYSTGVALAEYSWMIPDIFKEVMFHHNARKDDIKRMTFSIRLGFTAVVSVAILVIAFGKPILGLLFGADFVAAYPIVVWMFLAVPFMVYTKIIGTLFSANGGWRFYFTTLLISVLLNIGLNVALIPSFHIYGSAFASVISYAFCGMTMLFWFKRKYKVPFRDVLFVKWEDMQKLMPFLARKKASSVESLIIIGDGGHSKMVQNIVRESGTYRLTEVWDDKYPEPVARDGILYTSLDEKLQSLTQMDSDVAFFVAIGDNEIRKKIARTLALAGKKFAVIVHPTAFVEATVEIGEGSLVMAGSIVQANTVLGKHVIVNSGATVEHDISVGNFVHFAPGSVVTGGCTVADNVLIGAGSVVVPNISIGANVVVGAGSTLTRNLEEHSRKKTE
;
A
#
# COMPACT_ATOMS: atom_id res chain seq x y z
N MET A 1 -0.26 15.48 -11.52
CA MET A 1 0.01 14.24 -10.75
C MET A 1 1.06 13.41 -11.44
N SER A 2 2.31 13.86 -11.31
CA SER A 2 3.45 13.00 -11.61
C SER A 2 3.31 11.69 -10.85
N PHE A 3 3.87 10.61 -11.39
CA PHE A 3 3.89 9.26 -10.82
C PHE A 3 4.20 9.20 -9.30
N ALA A 4 4.98 10.16 -8.77
CA ALA A 4 5.23 10.31 -7.34
C ALA A 4 3.98 10.73 -6.52
N ALA A 5 3.07 11.54 -7.08
CA ALA A 5 1.83 11.95 -6.43
C ALA A 5 0.82 10.80 -6.28
N GLN A 6 0.74 9.87 -7.25
CA GLN A 6 -0.01 8.62 -7.08
C GLN A 6 0.62 7.71 -6.01
N MET A 7 1.95 7.73 -5.93
CA MET A 7 2.72 6.95 -4.98
C MET A 7 2.71 7.52 -3.56
N PHE A 8 2.19 8.71 -3.28
CA PHE A 8 2.11 9.27 -1.92
C PHE A 8 0.72 9.77 -1.53
N ASN A 9 -0.28 9.55 -2.38
CA ASN A 9 -1.68 9.73 -2.01
C ASN A 9 -2.04 8.83 -0.83
N ASN A 10 -2.99 9.29 0.00
CA ASN A 10 -3.35 8.81 1.34
C ASN A 10 -3.30 7.26 1.54
N ALA A 11 -3.61 6.47 0.51
CA ALA A 11 -3.49 5.01 0.53
C ALA A 11 -2.05 4.46 0.60
N PHE A 12 -1.08 5.01 -0.14
CA PHE A 12 0.32 4.54 -0.08
C PHE A 12 0.95 4.87 1.25
N PHE A 13 0.84 6.14 1.68
CA PHE A 13 1.43 6.57 2.94
C PHE A 13 0.84 5.74 4.09
N LEU A 14 -0.46 5.47 4.05
CA LEU A 14 -1.10 4.57 4.99
C LEU A 14 -0.55 3.13 4.91
N THR A 15 -0.31 2.57 3.70
CA THR A 15 0.32 1.25 3.55
C THR A 15 1.76 1.23 4.07
N PHE A 16 2.54 2.28 3.79
CA PHE A 16 3.90 2.47 4.30
C PHE A 16 3.92 2.52 5.83
N VAL A 17 3.07 3.37 6.43
CA VAL A 17 2.93 3.50 7.89
C VAL A 17 2.47 2.18 8.51
N LYS A 18 1.48 1.50 7.93
CA LYS A 18 1.01 0.19 8.40
C LYS A 18 2.12 -0.86 8.38
N LYS A 19 2.86 -0.97 7.27
CA LYS A 19 3.96 -1.94 7.15
C LYS A 19 5.13 -1.58 8.08
N GLY A 20 5.47 -0.30 8.19
CA GLY A 20 6.47 0.19 9.13
C GLY A 20 6.11 -0.17 10.57
N PHE A 21 4.84 0.01 10.95
CA PHE A 21 4.35 -0.40 12.27
C PHE A 21 4.48 -1.91 12.50
N VAL A 22 4.11 -2.73 11.51
CA VAL A 22 4.27 -4.20 11.59
C VAL A 22 5.75 -4.61 11.72
N VAL A 23 6.67 -3.96 10.99
CA VAL A 23 8.12 -4.20 11.11
C VAL A 23 8.59 -3.88 12.52
N LEU A 24 8.28 -2.68 13.03
CA LEU A 24 8.70 -2.25 14.37
C LEU A 24 8.17 -3.18 15.45
N ASN A 25 6.88 -3.52 15.39
CA ASN A 25 6.26 -4.45 16.33
C ASN A 25 6.86 -5.86 16.22
N GLY A 26 7.21 -6.30 15.01
CA GLY A 26 7.91 -7.56 14.76
C GLY A 26 9.31 -7.59 15.36
N ILE A 27 10.09 -6.52 15.24
CA ILE A 27 11.43 -6.38 15.85
C ILE A 27 11.31 -6.40 17.38
N ILE A 28 10.30 -5.74 17.96
CA ILE A 28 10.05 -5.79 19.42
C ILE A 28 9.74 -7.22 19.86
N SER A 29 8.83 -7.93 19.18
CA SER A 29 8.56 -9.35 19.46
C SER A 29 9.83 -10.19 19.36
N LEU A 30 10.64 -9.99 18.30
CA LEU A 30 11.89 -10.70 18.07
C LEU A 30 12.89 -10.49 19.21
N MET A 31 13.01 -9.24 19.67
CA MET A 31 13.87 -8.79 20.76
C MET A 31 13.43 -9.42 22.09
N LEU A 32 12.14 -9.37 22.40
CA LEU A 32 11.60 -9.93 23.65
C LEU A 32 11.81 -11.46 23.70
N VAL A 33 11.53 -12.18 22.61
CA VAL A 33 11.75 -13.64 22.55
C VAL A 33 13.24 -13.99 22.69
N ALA A 34 14.13 -13.22 22.07
CA ALA A 34 15.57 -13.46 22.24
C ALA A 34 16.04 -13.26 23.68
N ARG A 35 15.63 -12.15 24.30
CA ARG A 35 15.98 -11.85 25.70
C ARG A 35 15.35 -12.84 26.67
N TYR A 36 14.17 -13.36 26.35
CA TYR A 36 13.48 -14.35 27.16
C TYR A 36 14.15 -15.73 27.17
N PHE A 37 14.89 -16.09 26.12
CA PHE A 37 15.42 -17.44 25.94
C PHE A 37 16.95 -17.55 25.99
N GLY A 38 17.66 -16.43 25.78
CA GLY A 38 19.06 -16.50 25.40
C GLY A 38 19.27 -17.24 24.05
N PRO A 39 20.53 -17.40 23.60
CA PRO A 39 20.78 -17.94 22.26
C PRO A 39 20.37 -19.41 22.09
N ALA A 40 20.62 -20.29 23.08
CA ALA A 40 20.39 -21.72 22.93
C ALA A 40 18.90 -22.08 22.77
N MET A 41 18.04 -21.70 23.72
CA MET A 41 16.60 -22.00 23.60
C MET A 41 15.94 -21.25 22.45
N ARG A 42 16.47 -20.08 22.07
CA ARG A 42 16.02 -19.41 20.85
C ARG A 42 16.34 -20.23 19.60
N GLY A 43 17.50 -20.87 19.53
CA GLY A 43 17.85 -21.75 18.42
C GLY A 43 16.89 -22.94 18.30
N GLU A 44 16.53 -23.54 19.44
CA GLU A 44 15.53 -24.62 19.48
C GLU A 44 14.14 -24.14 19.04
N TYR A 45 13.69 -22.99 19.57
CA TYR A 45 12.44 -22.36 19.16
C TYR A 45 12.39 -22.09 17.65
N MET A 46 13.45 -21.51 17.09
CA MET A 46 13.52 -21.17 15.67
C MET A 46 13.58 -22.41 14.77
N PHE A 47 14.21 -23.50 15.22
CA PHE A 47 14.16 -24.77 14.52
C PHE A 47 12.72 -25.30 14.43
N ILE A 48 12.00 -25.35 15.56
CA ILE A 48 10.61 -25.82 15.61
C ILE A 48 9.71 -24.95 14.72
N VAL A 49 9.81 -23.63 14.84
CA VAL A 49 9.02 -22.69 14.03
C VAL A 49 9.29 -22.88 12.54
N ASN A 50 10.54 -23.08 12.12
CA ASN A 50 10.85 -23.33 10.71
C ASN A 50 10.29 -24.66 10.20
N VAL A 51 10.34 -25.73 10.99
CA VAL A 51 9.67 -26.99 10.63
C VAL A 51 8.17 -26.76 10.42
N VAL A 52 7.53 -25.98 11.31
CA VAL A 52 6.11 -25.61 11.16
C VAL A 52 5.87 -24.81 9.88
N ILE A 53 6.68 -23.78 9.57
CA ILE A 53 6.46 -22.94 8.38
C ILE A 53 6.67 -23.73 7.08
N VAL A 54 7.73 -24.55 6.99
CA VAL A 54 7.97 -25.43 5.84
C VAL A 54 6.83 -26.43 5.70
N GLY A 55 6.42 -27.05 6.81
CA GLY A 55 5.30 -27.99 6.85
C GLY A 55 3.99 -27.34 6.36
N THR A 56 3.65 -26.15 6.84
CA THR A 56 2.48 -25.38 6.37
C THR A 56 2.57 -25.02 4.90
N THR A 57 3.76 -24.70 4.39
CA THR A 57 3.96 -24.35 2.97
C THR A 57 3.71 -25.54 2.05
N ILE A 58 4.13 -26.74 2.44
CA ILE A 58 3.86 -27.98 1.67
C ILE A 58 2.39 -28.37 1.82
N LEU A 59 1.91 -28.41 3.07
CA LEU A 59 0.61 -28.99 3.39
C LEU A 59 -0.56 -28.08 3.04
N ASN A 60 -0.39 -26.81 2.65
CA ASN A 60 -1.54 -26.01 2.18
C ASN A 60 -2.02 -26.40 0.76
N LEU A 61 -1.27 -27.23 0.03
CA LEU A 61 -1.59 -27.75 -1.32
C LEU A 61 -1.81 -26.68 -2.41
N GLY A 62 -1.44 -25.42 -2.15
CA GLY A 62 -1.53 -24.29 -3.09
C GLY A 62 -2.96 -23.83 -3.37
N ILE A 63 -3.96 -24.37 -2.66
CA ILE A 63 -5.38 -24.15 -2.97
C ILE A 63 -5.71 -22.66 -2.92
N SER A 64 -5.26 -21.94 -1.90
CA SER A 64 -5.55 -20.50 -1.78
C SER A 64 -4.85 -19.63 -2.84
N LEU A 65 -3.74 -20.09 -3.43
CA LEU A 65 -2.99 -19.32 -4.43
C LEU A 65 -3.75 -19.17 -5.76
N ILE A 66 -4.64 -20.11 -6.09
CA ILE A 66 -5.45 -20.08 -7.31
C ILE A 66 -6.83 -19.44 -7.10
N TYR A 67 -7.17 -19.06 -5.87
CA TYR A 67 -8.46 -18.45 -5.53
C TYR A 67 -8.80 -17.20 -6.38
N PRO A 68 -7.89 -16.22 -6.60
CA PRO A 68 -8.20 -15.05 -7.43
C PRO A 68 -8.66 -15.40 -8.84
N HIS A 69 -8.12 -16.48 -9.42
CA HIS A 69 -8.49 -16.94 -10.76
C HIS A 69 -9.92 -17.50 -10.80
N PHE A 70 -10.28 -18.32 -9.80
CA PHE A 70 -11.63 -18.89 -9.69
C PHE A 70 -12.68 -17.85 -9.31
N ARG A 71 -12.33 -16.90 -8.42
CA ARG A 71 -13.23 -15.82 -8.00
C ARG A 71 -13.66 -14.92 -9.16
N LYS A 72 -12.79 -14.71 -10.16
CA LYS A 72 -13.14 -13.98 -11.40
C LYS A 72 -14.19 -14.69 -12.26
N GLN A 73 -14.31 -16.01 -12.14
CA GLN A 73 -15.21 -16.82 -12.96
C GLN A 73 -16.52 -17.19 -12.25
N ASP A 74 -16.47 -17.46 -10.94
CA ASP A 74 -17.61 -17.95 -10.17
C ASP A 74 -17.73 -17.20 -8.84
N LYS A 75 -18.87 -16.52 -8.63
CA LYS A 75 -19.13 -15.82 -7.37
C LYS A 75 -19.19 -16.77 -6.17
N ARG A 76 -19.53 -18.04 -6.37
CA ARG A 76 -19.59 -19.08 -5.31
C ARG A 76 -18.23 -19.69 -4.98
N ALA A 77 -17.15 -19.28 -5.67
CA ALA A 77 -15.80 -19.75 -5.38
C ALA A 77 -15.41 -19.56 -3.90
N LYS A 78 -15.86 -18.47 -3.25
CA LYS A 78 -15.64 -18.22 -1.82
C LYS A 78 -16.07 -19.42 -0.97
N ASN A 79 -17.34 -19.83 -1.10
CA ASN A 79 -17.93 -20.92 -0.31
C ASN A 79 -17.21 -22.25 -0.54
N LEU A 80 -16.85 -22.55 -1.79
CA LEU A 80 -16.14 -23.76 -2.16
C LEU A 80 -14.74 -23.81 -1.53
N PHE A 81 -13.96 -22.73 -1.64
CA PHE A 81 -12.59 -22.71 -1.15
C PHE A 81 -12.54 -22.76 0.37
N VAL A 82 -13.36 -21.98 1.06
CA VAL A 82 -13.47 -22.03 2.53
C VAL A 82 -13.89 -23.42 2.99
N SER A 83 -14.82 -24.10 2.30
CA SER A 83 -15.23 -25.47 2.64
C SER A 83 -14.08 -26.47 2.54
N TYR A 84 -13.25 -26.37 1.49
CA TYR A 84 -12.06 -27.22 1.37
C TYR A 84 -11.01 -26.93 2.42
N SER A 85 -10.81 -25.66 2.77
CA SER A 85 -9.92 -25.26 3.86
C SER A 85 -10.32 -25.88 5.19
N PHE A 86 -11.61 -25.89 5.52
CA PHE A 86 -12.11 -26.58 6.71
C PHE A 86 -11.93 -28.10 6.64
N LEU A 87 -12.25 -28.72 5.51
CA LEU A 87 -12.08 -30.17 5.35
C LEU A 87 -10.62 -30.59 5.58
N GLN A 88 -9.70 -29.83 5.00
CA GLN A 88 -8.27 -30.04 5.16
C GLN A 88 -7.79 -29.78 6.60
N PHE A 89 -8.29 -28.74 7.25
CA PHE A 89 -8.01 -28.44 8.65
C PHE A 89 -8.41 -29.60 9.56
N PHE A 90 -9.64 -30.10 9.46
CA PHE A 90 -10.10 -31.20 10.31
C PHE A 90 -9.33 -32.50 10.05
N LEU A 91 -9.00 -32.79 8.80
CA LEU A 91 -8.14 -33.93 8.46
C LEU A 91 -6.77 -33.80 9.12
N TYR A 92 -6.13 -32.62 9.03
CA TYR A 92 -4.82 -32.39 9.64
C TYR A 92 -4.88 -32.34 11.16
N LEU A 93 -5.99 -31.91 11.76
CA LEU A 93 -6.21 -31.98 13.19
C LEU A 93 -6.23 -33.44 13.67
N ILE A 94 -6.97 -34.32 12.99
CA ILE A 94 -6.99 -35.76 13.31
C ILE A 94 -5.58 -36.36 13.17
N ILE A 95 -4.88 -36.07 12.07
CA ILE A 95 -3.51 -36.54 11.85
C ILE A 95 -2.58 -36.04 12.95
N SER A 96 -2.69 -34.77 13.36
CA SER A 96 -1.86 -34.20 14.43
C SER A 96 -2.10 -34.88 15.78
N MET A 97 -3.35 -35.23 16.11
CA MET A 97 -3.68 -35.98 17.32
C MET A 97 -3.12 -37.41 17.26
N LEU A 98 -3.19 -38.07 16.10
CA LEU A 98 -2.56 -39.39 15.92
C LEU A 98 -1.04 -39.31 16.08
N ILE A 99 -0.38 -38.32 15.49
CA ILE A 99 1.06 -38.11 15.65
C ILE A 99 1.43 -37.94 17.12
N LEU A 100 0.68 -37.12 17.87
CA LEU A 100 0.90 -36.91 19.30
C LEU A 100 0.77 -38.24 20.09
N VAL A 101 -0.25 -39.04 19.80
CA VAL A 101 -0.49 -40.33 20.47
C VAL A 101 0.60 -41.35 20.15
N PHE A 102 1.03 -41.47 18.89
CA PHE A 102 1.99 -42.49 18.46
C PHE A 102 3.45 -42.14 18.79
N THR A 103 3.84 -40.88 18.62
CA THR A 103 5.24 -40.47 18.86
C THR A 103 5.56 -40.30 20.34
N LYS A 104 4.54 -39.96 21.17
CA LYS A 104 4.69 -39.56 22.58
C LYS A 104 5.64 -38.37 22.79
N ASP A 105 6.07 -37.72 21.71
CA ASP A 105 6.92 -36.53 21.74
C ASP A 105 6.02 -35.30 21.66
N VAL A 106 6.02 -34.53 22.75
CA VAL A 106 5.20 -33.32 22.89
C VAL A 106 5.57 -32.26 21.84
N ILE A 107 6.85 -32.12 21.50
CA ILE A 107 7.31 -31.12 20.53
C ILE A 107 6.85 -31.50 19.13
N VAL A 108 6.97 -32.78 18.76
CA VAL A 108 6.50 -33.27 17.45
C VAL A 108 4.98 -33.16 17.33
N GLY A 109 4.24 -33.56 18.35
CA GLY A 109 2.78 -33.43 18.37
C GLY A 109 2.32 -31.96 18.35
N LEU A 110 2.95 -31.08 19.11
CA LEU A 110 2.67 -29.64 19.10
C LEU A 110 2.99 -29.02 17.74
N SER A 111 4.09 -29.41 17.10
CA SER A 111 4.45 -28.95 15.76
C SER A 111 3.40 -29.35 14.73
N ALA A 112 2.91 -30.59 14.78
CA ALA A 112 1.84 -31.06 13.90
C ALA A 112 0.53 -30.29 14.11
N LEU A 113 0.19 -29.99 15.37
CA LEU A 113 -0.98 -29.17 15.71
C LEU A 113 -0.85 -27.74 15.19
N LEU A 114 0.33 -27.12 15.38
CA LEU A 114 0.61 -25.78 14.87
C LEU A 114 0.51 -25.73 13.34
N ILE A 115 1.00 -26.76 12.64
CA ILE A 115 0.89 -26.86 11.18
C ILE A 115 -0.58 -26.85 10.74
N SER A 116 -1.46 -27.62 11.41
CA SER A 116 -2.87 -27.70 11.02
C SER A 116 -3.57 -26.33 11.13
N VAL A 117 -3.36 -25.61 12.24
CA VAL A 117 -3.89 -24.25 12.45
C VAL A 117 -3.30 -23.27 11.45
N ASN A 118 -1.99 -23.32 11.20
CA ASN A 118 -1.33 -22.41 10.27
C ASN A 118 -1.74 -22.63 8.81
N VAL A 119 -2.04 -23.86 8.38
CA VAL A 119 -2.59 -24.13 7.05
C VAL A 119 -3.94 -23.44 6.87
N LEU A 120 -4.85 -23.58 7.83
CA LEU A 120 -6.16 -22.92 7.74
C LEU A 120 -6.02 -21.40 7.78
N ASN A 121 -5.21 -20.86 8.70
CA ASN A 121 -4.93 -19.43 8.78
C ASN A 121 -4.38 -18.90 7.44
N LEU A 122 -3.39 -19.56 6.84
CA LEU A 122 -2.82 -19.17 5.55
C LEU A 122 -3.88 -19.16 4.44
N GLN A 123 -4.72 -20.18 4.37
CA GLN A 123 -5.73 -20.26 3.30
C GLN A 123 -6.80 -19.17 3.42
N VAL A 124 -7.34 -18.97 4.64
CA VAL A 124 -8.40 -17.99 4.88
C VAL A 124 -7.88 -16.57 4.72
N THR A 125 -6.68 -16.25 5.22
CA THR A 125 -6.09 -14.92 5.06
C THR A 125 -5.84 -14.57 3.60
N GLN A 126 -5.39 -15.52 2.77
CA GLN A 126 -5.21 -15.31 1.33
C GLN A 126 -6.54 -15.10 0.58
N ILE A 127 -7.60 -15.81 0.97
CA ILE A 127 -8.95 -15.55 0.45
C ILE A 127 -9.41 -14.14 0.86
N ASN A 128 -9.17 -13.75 2.12
CA ASN A 128 -9.58 -12.44 2.63
C ASN A 128 -8.77 -11.27 2.04
N LEU A 129 -7.52 -11.49 1.62
CA LEU A 129 -6.76 -10.50 0.85
C LEU A 129 -7.45 -10.11 -0.45
N VAL A 130 -8.19 -11.03 -1.07
CA VAL A 130 -8.90 -10.82 -2.33
C VAL A 130 -10.31 -10.26 -2.09
N GLU A 131 -11.01 -10.73 -1.07
CA GLU A 131 -12.40 -10.30 -0.78
C GLU A 131 -12.43 -8.97 0.02
N ASN A 132 -11.62 -8.85 1.08
CA ASN A 132 -11.66 -7.72 2.03
C ASN A 132 -10.26 -7.20 2.41
N LEU A 133 -9.48 -6.71 1.44
CA LEU A 133 -8.09 -6.23 1.64
C LEU A 133 -7.90 -5.30 2.86
N LYS A 134 -8.81 -4.35 3.08
CA LYS A 134 -8.73 -3.40 4.20
C LYS A 134 -8.87 -4.09 5.56
N GLN A 135 -9.84 -5.00 5.69
CA GLN A 135 -10.07 -5.76 6.91
C GLN A 135 -8.90 -6.70 7.18
N GLN A 136 -8.40 -7.38 6.15
CA GLN A 136 -7.24 -8.26 6.27
C GLN A 136 -5.99 -7.52 6.76
N SER A 137 -5.77 -6.30 6.28
CA SER A 137 -4.66 -5.45 6.76
C SER A 137 -4.80 -5.12 8.25
N MET A 138 -6.02 -4.83 8.72
CA MET A 138 -6.28 -4.58 10.15
C MET A 138 -6.10 -5.83 11.00
N ILE A 139 -6.53 -7.00 10.51
CA ILE A 139 -6.37 -8.29 11.20
C ILE A 139 -4.88 -8.62 11.42
N ILE A 140 -4.02 -8.37 10.43
CA ILE A 140 -2.57 -8.55 10.56
C ILE A 140 -2.01 -7.67 11.69
N ILE A 141 -2.42 -6.40 11.75
CA ILE A 141 -1.95 -5.45 12.78
C ILE A 141 -2.43 -5.89 14.17
N ILE A 142 -3.72 -6.19 14.32
CA ILE A 142 -4.32 -6.60 15.60
C ILE A 142 -3.70 -7.90 16.11
N SER A 143 -3.61 -8.93 15.28
CA SER A 143 -3.00 -10.20 15.66
C SER A 143 -1.51 -10.05 16.03
N SER A 144 -0.78 -9.17 15.33
CA SER A 144 0.60 -8.87 15.66
C SER A 144 0.75 -8.13 17.00
N LEU A 145 -0.16 -7.20 17.33
CA LEU A 145 -0.16 -6.50 18.61
C LEU A 145 -0.49 -7.42 19.78
N ILE A 146 -1.52 -8.27 19.62
CA ILE A 146 -1.88 -9.28 20.62
C ILE A 146 -0.69 -10.21 20.88
N ASN A 147 -0.01 -10.67 19.82
CA ASN A 147 1.19 -11.49 19.95
C ASN A 147 2.29 -10.79 20.77
N THR A 148 2.63 -9.54 20.43
CA THR A 148 3.65 -8.78 21.18
C THR A 148 3.24 -8.57 22.63
N ALA A 149 1.96 -8.25 22.90
CA ALA A 149 1.46 -8.07 24.26
C ALA A 149 1.58 -9.35 25.09
N LEU A 150 1.23 -10.51 24.51
CA LEU A 150 1.36 -11.80 25.18
C LEU A 150 2.82 -12.19 25.43
N ILE A 151 3.72 -11.96 24.46
CA ILE A 151 5.16 -12.17 24.65
C ILE A 151 5.70 -11.25 25.75
N THR A 152 5.25 -10.00 25.78
CA THR A 152 5.63 -9.03 26.83
C THR A 152 5.16 -9.52 28.20
N LEU A 153 3.93 -10.02 28.29
CA LEU A 153 3.39 -10.58 29.52
C LEU A 153 4.19 -11.81 30.00
N ALA A 154 4.49 -12.74 29.09
CA ALA A 154 5.35 -13.89 29.38
C ALA A 154 6.74 -13.45 29.84
N PHE A 155 7.33 -12.45 29.19
CA PHE A 155 8.64 -11.92 29.54
C PHE A 155 8.72 -11.42 31.00
N PHE A 156 7.67 -10.78 31.51
CA PHE A 156 7.67 -10.23 32.87
C PHE A 156 7.11 -11.18 33.94
N LEU A 157 6.20 -12.07 33.59
CA LEU A 157 5.46 -12.87 34.57
C LEU A 157 5.93 -14.32 34.71
N THR A 158 6.69 -14.85 33.75
CA THR A 158 7.08 -16.25 33.74
C THR A 158 8.58 -16.43 33.58
N SER A 159 9.12 -17.53 34.11
CA SER A 159 10.47 -17.99 33.80
C SER A 159 10.53 -18.62 32.41
N GLU A 160 11.71 -18.62 31.81
CA GLU A 160 11.99 -19.12 30.46
C GLU A 160 11.27 -20.46 30.17
N ASN A 161 10.36 -20.45 29.19
CA ASN A 161 9.51 -21.60 28.88
C ASN A 161 9.23 -21.68 27.37
N LEU A 162 9.81 -22.68 26.72
CA LEU A 162 9.69 -22.90 25.28
C LEU A 162 8.24 -23.13 24.83
N TYR A 163 7.52 -23.98 25.56
CA TYR A 163 6.13 -24.35 25.23
C TYR A 163 5.19 -23.14 25.27
N LEU A 164 5.37 -22.25 26.25
CA LEU A 164 4.57 -21.04 26.36
C LEU A 164 4.70 -20.15 25.12
N ILE A 165 5.92 -19.89 24.64
CA ILE A 165 6.13 -19.05 23.45
C ILE A 165 5.65 -19.76 22.17
N LEU A 166 5.74 -21.09 22.08
CA LEU A 166 5.15 -21.85 20.97
C LEU A 166 3.62 -21.79 20.98
N ILE A 167 2.98 -21.84 22.14
CA ILE A 167 1.53 -21.64 22.29
C ILE A 167 1.14 -20.23 21.88
N ILE A 168 1.89 -19.20 22.29
CA ILE A 168 1.64 -17.81 21.88
C ILE A 168 1.77 -17.65 20.35
N PHE A 169 2.78 -18.28 19.74
CA PHE A 169 2.93 -18.33 18.29
C PHE A 169 1.70 -18.97 17.61
N GLY A 170 1.21 -20.09 18.14
CA GLY A 170 -0.04 -20.72 17.66
C GLY A 170 -1.26 -19.84 17.84
N LEU A 171 -1.37 -19.15 18.99
CA LEU A 171 -2.48 -18.29 19.33
C LEU A 171 -2.55 -17.07 18.40
N LYS A 172 -1.42 -16.49 17.99
CA LYS A 172 -1.37 -15.46 16.95
C LYS A 172 -2.06 -15.93 15.66
N SER A 173 -1.69 -17.13 15.18
CA SER A 173 -2.28 -17.71 13.97
C SER A 173 -3.77 -18.03 14.15
N TYR A 174 -4.16 -18.52 15.33
CA TYR A 174 -5.55 -18.77 15.66
C TYR A 174 -6.39 -17.49 15.67
N VAL A 175 -5.92 -16.42 16.31
CA VAL A 175 -6.61 -15.12 16.36
C VAL A 175 -6.77 -14.54 14.96
N SER A 176 -5.70 -14.55 14.16
CA SER A 176 -5.75 -14.13 12.75
C SER A 176 -6.78 -14.94 11.94
N MET A 177 -6.80 -16.26 12.13
CA MET A 177 -7.73 -17.17 11.48
C MET A 177 -9.19 -16.86 11.84
N VAL A 178 -9.50 -16.71 13.13
CA VAL A 178 -10.87 -16.43 13.60
C VAL A 178 -11.40 -15.11 13.06
N PHE A 179 -10.60 -14.03 13.14
CA PHE A 179 -11.03 -12.74 12.59
C PHE A 179 -11.17 -12.77 11.07
N SER A 180 -10.31 -13.53 10.37
CA SER A 180 -10.41 -13.66 8.91
C SER A 180 -11.66 -14.44 8.51
N LEU A 181 -12.01 -15.50 9.25
CA LEU A 181 -13.26 -16.23 9.05
C LEU A 181 -14.49 -15.35 9.32
N ALA A 182 -14.47 -14.58 10.42
CA ALA A 182 -15.54 -13.65 10.75
C ALA A 182 -15.72 -12.57 9.67
N SER A 183 -14.62 -12.06 9.12
CA SER A 183 -14.61 -11.10 8.00
C SER A 183 -15.18 -11.68 6.69
N LEU A 184 -15.01 -12.98 6.45
CA LEU A 184 -15.55 -13.65 5.27
C LEU A 184 -17.00 -14.13 5.44
N TRP A 185 -17.50 -14.13 6.68
CA TRP A 185 -18.83 -14.61 7.02
C TRP A 185 -19.90 -13.67 6.47
N ASP A 186 -20.84 -14.25 5.74
CA ASP A 186 -21.97 -13.56 5.13
C ASP A 186 -23.20 -14.48 5.22
N LYS A 187 -24.41 -13.91 5.23
CA LYS A 187 -25.69 -14.65 5.32
C LYS A 187 -25.86 -15.68 4.21
N ASP A 188 -25.20 -15.47 3.06
CA ASP A 188 -25.22 -16.37 1.91
C ASP A 188 -24.14 -17.47 1.93
N PHE A 189 -23.34 -17.57 3.00
CA PHE A 189 -22.33 -18.62 3.12
C PHE A 189 -22.98 -20.00 3.29
N LYS A 190 -22.58 -20.95 2.44
CA LYS A 190 -23.04 -22.35 2.50
C LYS A 190 -21.86 -23.29 2.30
N PHE A 191 -21.67 -24.24 3.22
CA PHE A 191 -20.69 -25.30 3.04
C PHE A 191 -21.00 -26.09 1.76
N THR A 192 -20.04 -26.14 0.84
CA THR A 192 -20.20 -26.72 -0.50
C THR A 192 -18.96 -27.54 -0.85
N ILE A 193 -19.14 -28.83 -1.13
CA ILE A 193 -18.04 -29.74 -1.51
C ILE A 193 -18.37 -30.36 -2.87
N VAL A 194 -17.46 -30.22 -3.83
CA VAL A 194 -17.62 -30.79 -5.20
C VAL A 194 -16.35 -31.54 -5.61
N PRO A 195 -16.23 -32.86 -5.34
CA PRO A 195 -14.97 -33.61 -5.47
C PRO A 195 -14.23 -33.45 -6.81
N VAL A 196 -14.97 -33.38 -7.93
CA VAL A 196 -14.39 -33.14 -9.28
C VAL A 196 -13.67 -31.80 -9.37
N LYS A 197 -14.22 -30.74 -8.75
CA LYS A 197 -13.57 -29.41 -8.71
C LYS A 197 -12.31 -29.45 -7.86
N TYR A 198 -12.30 -30.19 -6.75
CA TYR A 198 -11.11 -30.33 -5.89
C TYR A 198 -9.91 -30.88 -6.65
N LYS A 199 -10.09 -32.00 -7.38
CA LYS A 199 -9.01 -32.61 -8.18
C LYS A 199 -8.45 -31.65 -9.23
N LYS A 200 -9.33 -30.88 -9.90
CA LYS A 200 -8.90 -29.87 -10.86
C LYS A 200 -8.14 -28.72 -10.18
N MET A 201 -8.64 -28.25 -9.04
CA MET A 201 -8.01 -27.19 -8.24
C MET A 201 -6.61 -27.57 -7.78
N THR A 202 -6.42 -28.75 -7.18
CA THR A 202 -5.09 -29.19 -6.73
C THR A 202 -4.13 -29.39 -7.89
N ALA A 203 -4.58 -29.90 -9.04
CA ALA A 203 -3.76 -30.00 -10.24
C ALA A 203 -3.31 -28.62 -10.77
N LEU A 204 -4.22 -27.63 -10.80
CA LEU A 204 -3.91 -26.25 -11.18
C LEU A 204 -2.98 -25.55 -10.16
N ALA A 205 -3.15 -25.87 -8.87
CA ALA A 205 -2.39 -25.28 -7.78
C ALA A 205 -0.95 -25.84 -7.65
N PHE A 206 -0.65 -26.98 -8.28
CA PHE A 206 0.63 -27.67 -8.11
C PHE A 206 1.86 -26.81 -8.46
N LEU A 207 1.83 -26.10 -9.59
CA LEU A 207 2.96 -25.26 -10.00
C LEU A 207 3.15 -24.03 -9.10
N PRO A 208 2.10 -23.24 -8.76
CA PRO A 208 2.18 -22.21 -7.73
C PRO A 208 2.66 -22.72 -6.37
N LEU A 209 2.18 -23.89 -5.93
CA LEU A 209 2.62 -24.55 -4.70
C LEU A 209 4.12 -24.83 -4.74
N LEU A 210 4.60 -25.47 -5.80
CA LEU A 210 6.02 -25.81 -5.94
C LEU A 210 6.90 -24.56 -5.98
N THR A 211 6.42 -23.49 -6.62
CA THR A 211 7.11 -22.19 -6.61
C THR A 211 7.17 -21.60 -5.20
N SER A 212 6.05 -21.58 -4.46
CA SER A 212 6.01 -21.10 -3.07
C SER A 212 6.88 -21.94 -2.14
N PHE A 213 6.93 -23.25 -2.38
CA PHE A 213 7.78 -24.17 -1.65
C PHE A 213 9.27 -23.89 -1.88
N LEU A 214 9.69 -23.72 -3.14
CA LEU A 214 11.07 -23.35 -3.45
C LEU A 214 11.46 -22.02 -2.80
N ILE A 215 10.56 -21.04 -2.79
CA ILE A 215 10.77 -19.77 -2.07
C ILE A 215 10.99 -20.01 -0.57
N ALA A 216 10.11 -20.79 0.07
CA ALA A 216 10.22 -21.09 1.51
C ALA A 216 11.52 -21.84 1.84
N ILE A 217 11.88 -22.85 1.07
CA ILE A 217 13.14 -23.60 1.25
C ILE A 217 14.34 -22.70 1.09
N ASN A 218 14.35 -21.82 0.08
CA ASN A 218 15.47 -20.90 -0.12
C ASN A 218 15.71 -19.97 1.09
N TYR A 219 14.67 -19.69 1.88
CA TYR A 219 14.77 -18.82 3.07
C TYR A 219 14.97 -19.59 4.38
N GLN A 220 14.47 -20.82 4.46
CA GLN A 220 14.33 -21.53 5.74
C GLN A 220 15.18 -22.81 5.85
N ALA A 221 15.71 -23.33 4.74
CA ALA A 221 16.45 -24.59 4.74
C ALA A 221 17.68 -24.54 5.64
N ASP A 222 18.37 -23.41 5.69
CA ASP A 222 19.61 -23.21 6.44
C ASP A 222 19.52 -23.70 7.89
N ILE A 223 18.50 -23.28 8.64
CA ILE A 223 18.34 -23.64 10.06
C ILE A 223 18.09 -25.14 10.23
N ILE A 224 17.36 -25.76 9.31
CA ILE A 224 17.10 -27.21 9.32
C ILE A 224 18.41 -27.95 8.99
N ILE A 225 19.15 -27.52 7.97
CA ILE A 225 20.41 -28.15 7.56
C ILE A 225 21.48 -28.00 8.66
N LEU A 226 21.61 -26.83 9.28
CA LEU A 226 22.50 -26.62 10.42
C LEU A 226 22.23 -27.64 11.52
N LYS A 227 20.96 -27.87 11.86
CA LYS A 227 20.60 -28.88 12.86
C LYS A 227 20.89 -30.31 12.38
N MET A 228 20.61 -30.63 11.12
CA MET A 228 20.92 -31.94 10.52
C MET A 228 22.43 -32.24 10.49
N MET A 229 23.25 -31.19 10.41
CA MET A 229 24.72 -31.27 10.44
C MET A 229 25.29 -31.12 11.85
N SER A 230 24.46 -31.38 12.88
CA SER A 230 24.86 -31.41 14.29
C SER A 230 25.42 -30.10 14.85
N VAL A 231 25.07 -28.95 14.26
CA VAL A 231 25.35 -27.65 14.87
C VAL A 231 24.44 -27.48 16.10
N ASP A 232 25.02 -27.04 17.21
CA ASP A 232 24.29 -26.83 18.46
C ASP A 232 23.29 -25.67 18.37
N PHE A 233 22.31 -25.69 19.27
CA PHE A 233 21.26 -24.69 19.27
C PHE A 233 21.75 -23.28 19.65
N TYR A 234 22.87 -23.15 20.35
CA TYR A 234 23.44 -21.83 20.66
C TYR A 234 23.85 -21.11 19.38
N HIS A 235 24.60 -21.78 18.50
CA HIS A 235 25.00 -21.21 17.21
C HIS A 235 23.81 -21.01 16.27
N ILE A 236 22.83 -21.93 16.27
CA ILE A 236 21.57 -21.75 15.51
C ILE A 236 20.79 -20.52 16.00
N GLY A 237 20.80 -20.25 17.30
CA GLY A 237 20.21 -19.04 17.90
C GLY A 237 20.86 -17.75 17.42
N LEU A 238 22.20 -17.72 17.35
CA LEU A 238 22.93 -16.59 16.77
C LEU A 238 22.62 -16.42 15.28
N TYR A 239 22.64 -17.51 14.52
CA TYR A 239 22.36 -17.51 13.09
C TYR A 239 20.96 -16.97 12.78
N SER A 240 19.94 -17.59 13.39
CA SER A 240 18.53 -17.24 13.19
C SER A 240 18.19 -15.80 13.60
N THR A 241 18.89 -15.25 14.60
CA THR A 241 18.76 -13.83 14.96
C THR A 241 19.25 -12.92 13.84
N GLY A 242 20.41 -13.24 13.26
CA GLY A 242 20.96 -12.48 12.15
C GLY A 242 20.09 -12.53 10.90
N VAL A 243 19.58 -13.73 10.56
CA VAL A 243 18.64 -13.93 9.46
C VAL A 243 17.37 -13.13 9.68
N ALA A 244 16.72 -13.24 10.85
CA ALA A 244 15.44 -12.55 11.12
C ALA A 244 15.54 -11.03 10.98
N LEU A 245 16.66 -10.41 11.39
CA LEU A 245 16.88 -8.97 11.19
C LEU A 245 16.99 -8.58 9.72
N ALA A 246 17.65 -9.41 8.91
CA ALA A 246 17.75 -9.18 7.46
C ALA A 246 16.42 -9.42 6.75
N GLU A 247 15.62 -10.40 7.18
CA GLU A 247 14.28 -10.68 6.63
C GLU A 247 13.33 -9.49 6.79
N TYR A 248 13.38 -8.77 7.91
CA TYR A 248 12.60 -7.54 8.07
C TYR A 248 12.95 -6.46 7.03
N SER A 249 14.21 -6.42 6.58
CA SER A 249 14.62 -5.53 5.50
C SER A 249 14.02 -5.93 4.14
N TRP A 250 13.60 -7.18 3.97
CA TRP A 250 12.88 -7.61 2.77
C TRP A 250 11.46 -7.06 2.67
N MET A 251 10.92 -6.43 3.73
CA MET A 251 9.63 -5.75 3.64
C MET A 251 9.73 -4.44 2.85
N ILE A 252 10.92 -3.84 2.75
CA ILE A 252 11.19 -2.64 1.95
C ILE A 252 10.78 -2.85 0.48
N PRO A 253 11.30 -3.87 -0.25
CA PRO A 253 10.86 -4.11 -1.62
C PRO A 253 9.38 -4.50 -1.73
N ASP A 254 8.77 -5.12 -0.71
CA ASP A 254 7.33 -5.46 -0.73
C ASP A 254 6.43 -4.21 -0.66
N ILE A 255 6.86 -3.14 0.02
CA ILE A 255 6.18 -1.83 0.03
C ILE A 255 6.13 -1.27 -1.39
N PHE A 256 7.27 -1.24 -2.09
CA PHE A 256 7.36 -0.68 -3.43
C PHE A 256 6.68 -1.55 -4.50
N LYS A 257 6.58 -2.87 -4.26
CA LYS A 257 5.86 -3.83 -5.10
C LYS A 257 4.34 -3.63 -5.07
N GLU A 258 3.71 -3.61 -3.90
CA GLU A 258 2.23 -3.56 -3.79
C GLU A 258 1.62 -2.36 -4.51
N VAL A 259 2.36 -1.26 -4.50
CA VAL A 259 1.95 0.03 -5.03
C VAL A 259 1.92 0.04 -6.56
N MET A 260 2.69 -0.86 -7.18
CA MET A 260 2.63 -1.07 -8.62
C MET A 260 1.38 -1.83 -9.08
N PHE A 261 0.82 -2.74 -8.27
CA PHE A 261 -0.15 -3.74 -8.75
C PHE A 261 -1.60 -3.27 -8.87
N HIS A 262 -1.88 -1.99 -8.59
CA HIS A 262 -3.24 -1.47 -8.71
C HIS A 262 -3.66 -1.08 -10.14
N HIS A 263 -2.83 -1.26 -11.18
CA HIS A 263 -3.18 -0.83 -12.55
C HIS A 263 -2.76 -1.83 -13.64
N ASN A 264 -3.59 -1.98 -14.68
CA ASN A 264 -3.44 -2.94 -15.77
C ASN A 264 -2.19 -2.68 -16.63
N ALA A 265 -1.38 -3.73 -16.83
CA ALA A 265 -0.05 -3.68 -17.41
C ALA A 265 0.02 -3.10 -18.85
N ARG A 266 0.59 -1.91 -19.05
CA ARG A 266 0.99 -1.31 -20.36
C ARG A 266 2.44 -0.78 -20.30
N LYS A 267 2.98 -0.27 -21.42
CA LYS A 267 4.38 0.19 -21.58
C LYS A 267 4.87 1.18 -20.49
N ASP A 268 3.99 1.92 -19.84
CA ASP A 268 4.32 2.81 -18.73
C ASP A 268 4.79 2.08 -17.46
N ASP A 269 4.46 0.79 -17.29
CA ASP A 269 4.80 0.04 -16.09
C ASP A 269 6.28 -0.32 -15.96
N ILE A 270 7.02 -0.40 -17.07
CA ILE A 270 8.46 -0.73 -17.02
C ILE A 270 9.25 0.43 -16.39
N LYS A 271 8.91 1.68 -16.76
CA LYS A 271 9.54 2.88 -16.17
C LYS A 271 9.22 2.97 -14.68
N ARG A 272 7.98 2.67 -14.30
CA ARG A 272 7.53 2.62 -12.90
C ARG A 272 8.26 1.54 -12.10
N MET A 273 8.39 0.34 -12.67
CA MET A 273 9.11 -0.76 -12.03
C MET A 273 10.59 -0.47 -11.88
N THR A 274 11.22 0.15 -12.88
CA THR A 274 12.62 0.58 -12.83
C THR A 274 12.84 1.62 -11.72
N PHE A 275 11.88 2.53 -11.50
CA PHE A 275 11.91 3.46 -10.38
C PHE A 275 11.73 2.77 -9.02
N SER A 276 10.78 1.85 -8.87
CA SER A 276 10.58 1.06 -7.65
C SER A 276 11.81 0.23 -7.28
N ILE A 277 12.47 -0.38 -8.28
CA ILE A 277 13.72 -1.11 -8.09
C ILE A 277 14.81 -0.19 -7.55
N ARG A 278 15.02 1.00 -8.13
CA ARG A 278 16.02 1.96 -7.66
C ARG A 278 15.76 2.43 -6.23
N LEU A 279 14.51 2.76 -5.89
CA LEU A 279 14.14 3.17 -4.54
C LEU A 279 14.37 2.04 -3.54
N GLY A 280 13.87 0.84 -3.85
CA GLY A 280 14.04 -0.34 -3.00
C GLY A 280 15.51 -0.67 -2.79
N PHE A 281 16.31 -0.68 -3.86
CA PHE A 281 17.74 -0.95 -3.81
C PHE A 281 18.49 0.10 -2.98
N THR A 282 18.25 1.39 -3.24
CA THR A 282 18.89 2.48 -2.49
C THR A 282 18.53 2.44 -1.01
N ALA A 283 17.25 2.22 -0.68
CA ALA A 283 16.79 2.11 0.70
C ALA A 283 17.44 0.92 1.43
N VAL A 284 17.46 -0.25 0.79
CA VAL A 284 18.10 -1.45 1.34
C VAL A 284 19.60 -1.27 1.55
N VAL A 285 20.32 -0.72 0.57
CA VAL A 285 21.76 -0.48 0.69
C VAL A 285 22.06 0.54 1.79
N SER A 286 21.23 1.59 1.92
CA SER A 286 21.36 2.57 3.00
C SER A 286 21.19 1.93 4.37
N VAL A 287 20.18 1.06 4.55
CA VAL A 287 19.99 0.30 5.79
C VAL A 287 21.17 -0.65 6.03
N ALA A 288 21.66 -1.34 5.00
CA ALA A 288 22.81 -2.24 5.13
C ALA A 288 24.07 -1.49 5.59
N ILE A 289 24.35 -0.29 5.05
CA ILE A 289 25.48 0.54 5.48
C ILE A 289 25.33 0.94 6.96
N LEU A 290 24.13 1.35 7.38
CA LEU A 290 23.87 1.70 8.78
C LEU A 290 24.04 0.48 9.71
N VAL A 291 23.59 -0.71 9.29
CA VAL A 291 23.76 -1.94 10.05
C VAL A 291 25.23 -2.37 10.11
N ILE A 292 26.00 -2.19 9.03
CA ILE A 292 27.44 -2.47 9.07
C ILE A 292 28.13 -1.48 10.02
N ALA A 293 27.83 -0.19 9.96
CA ALA A 293 28.46 0.83 10.79
C ALA A 293 28.07 0.74 12.28
N PHE A 294 26.78 0.52 12.57
CA PHE A 294 26.22 0.63 13.93
C PHE A 294 25.57 -0.66 14.44
N GLY A 295 25.56 -1.75 13.67
CA GLY A 295 24.83 -2.96 14.02
C GLY A 295 25.34 -3.66 15.27
N LYS A 296 26.65 -3.62 15.54
CA LYS A 296 27.24 -4.27 16.74
C LYS A 296 26.72 -3.66 18.05
N PRO A 297 26.78 -2.33 18.29
CA PRO A 297 26.19 -1.74 19.49
C PRO A 297 24.66 -1.86 19.52
N ILE A 298 24.00 -1.78 18.36
CA ILE A 298 22.54 -1.98 18.27
C ILE A 298 22.15 -3.40 18.70
N LEU A 299 22.90 -4.43 18.29
CA LEU A 299 22.65 -5.82 18.71
C LEU A 299 22.80 -5.99 20.21
N GLY A 300 23.86 -5.43 20.81
CA GLY A 300 24.06 -5.46 22.27
C GLY A 300 22.92 -4.77 23.01
N LEU A 301 22.48 -3.62 22.52
CA LEU A 301 21.36 -2.86 23.10
C LEU A 301 20.03 -3.60 22.95
N LEU A 302 19.74 -4.16 21.78
CA LEU A 302 18.45 -4.80 21.52
C LEU A 302 18.39 -6.19 22.15
N PHE A 303 19.37 -7.05 21.91
CA PHE A 303 19.29 -8.48 22.23
C PHE A 303 20.08 -8.88 23.48
N GLY A 304 21.03 -8.06 23.93
CA GLY A 304 21.92 -8.38 25.05
C GLY A 304 23.31 -8.81 24.61
N ALA A 305 24.23 -8.95 25.56
CA ALA A 305 25.64 -9.22 25.30
C ALA A 305 25.87 -10.55 24.57
N ASP A 306 25.11 -11.59 24.91
CA ASP A 306 25.26 -12.94 24.36
C ASP A 306 24.95 -13.01 22.85
N PHE A 307 24.17 -12.06 22.33
CA PHE A 307 23.79 -11.98 20.93
C PHE A 307 24.72 -11.10 20.08
N VAL A 308 25.70 -10.41 20.70
CA VAL A 308 26.69 -9.61 19.95
C VAL A 308 27.51 -10.50 19.00
N ALA A 309 27.70 -11.78 19.35
CA ALA A 309 28.34 -12.78 18.49
C ALA A 309 27.59 -13.04 17.17
N ALA A 310 26.30 -12.68 17.07
CA ALA A 310 25.54 -12.77 15.82
C ALA A 310 25.90 -11.68 14.80
N TYR A 311 26.66 -10.65 15.19
CA TYR A 311 26.96 -9.50 14.32
C TYR A 311 27.57 -9.85 12.96
N PRO A 312 28.56 -10.78 12.84
CA PRO A 312 29.09 -11.09 11.51
C PRO A 312 28.06 -11.80 10.63
N ILE A 313 27.15 -12.60 11.21
CA ILE A 313 26.01 -13.18 10.46
C ILE A 313 25.08 -12.08 9.96
N VAL A 314 24.77 -11.08 10.81
CA VAL A 314 23.99 -9.91 10.40
C VAL A 314 24.65 -9.23 9.20
N VAL A 315 25.96 -8.96 9.25
CA VAL A 315 26.67 -8.34 8.13
C VAL A 315 26.53 -9.17 6.85
N TRP A 316 26.78 -10.48 6.91
CA TRP A 316 26.62 -11.36 5.74
C TRP A 316 25.20 -11.36 5.19
N MET A 317 24.19 -11.46 6.04
CA MET A 317 22.79 -11.45 5.61
C MET A 317 22.39 -10.12 4.98
N PHE A 318 22.87 -8.98 5.51
CA PHE A 318 22.61 -7.66 4.94
C PHE A 318 23.30 -7.44 3.57
N LEU A 319 24.40 -8.15 3.27
CA LEU A 319 24.99 -8.17 1.92
C LEU A 319 24.09 -8.87 0.90
N ALA A 320 23.20 -9.77 1.34
CA ALA A 320 22.29 -10.48 0.46
C ALA A 320 20.99 -9.71 0.15
N VAL A 321 20.55 -8.82 1.05
CA VAL A 321 19.29 -8.05 0.95
C VAL A 321 19.18 -7.25 -0.37
N PRO A 322 20.23 -6.61 -0.92
CA PRO A 322 20.12 -5.89 -2.20
C PRO A 322 19.65 -6.78 -3.36
N PHE A 323 20.10 -8.04 -3.42
CA PHE A 323 19.68 -8.98 -4.46
C PHE A 323 18.21 -9.39 -4.33
N MET A 324 17.69 -9.39 -3.10
CA MET A 324 16.29 -9.69 -2.83
C MET A 324 15.33 -8.64 -3.40
N VAL A 325 15.79 -7.41 -3.61
CA VAL A 325 15.00 -6.37 -4.30
C VAL A 325 14.64 -6.83 -5.72
N TYR A 326 15.62 -7.36 -6.45
CA TYR A 326 15.40 -7.87 -7.81
C TYR A 326 14.47 -9.08 -7.80
N THR A 327 14.74 -10.06 -6.92
CA THR A 327 13.92 -11.27 -6.81
C THR A 327 12.46 -10.95 -6.48
N LYS A 328 12.21 -10.07 -5.50
CA LYS A 328 10.85 -9.75 -5.04
C LYS A 328 10.09 -8.85 -6.02
N ILE A 329 10.73 -7.86 -6.62
CA ILE A 329 10.04 -6.95 -7.55
C ILE A 329 9.91 -7.59 -8.93
N ILE A 330 10.99 -8.08 -9.53
CA ILE A 330 10.96 -8.68 -10.88
C ILE A 330 10.25 -10.04 -10.86
N GLY A 331 10.40 -10.84 -9.80
CA GLY A 331 9.69 -12.12 -9.64
C GLY A 331 8.18 -11.99 -9.79
N THR A 332 7.62 -10.86 -9.37
CA THR A 332 6.17 -10.62 -9.45
C THR A 332 5.68 -10.35 -10.85
N LEU A 333 6.53 -9.78 -11.70
CA LEU A 333 6.26 -9.64 -13.13
C LEU A 333 6.12 -11.01 -13.79
N PHE A 334 6.95 -11.98 -13.40
CA PHE A 334 6.85 -13.35 -13.91
C PHE A 334 5.56 -14.03 -13.45
N SER A 335 5.16 -13.81 -12.20
CA SER A 335 3.88 -14.31 -11.69
C SER A 335 2.67 -13.72 -12.42
N ALA A 336 2.75 -12.45 -12.82
CA ALA A 336 1.67 -11.76 -13.52
C ALA A 336 1.60 -12.06 -15.03
N ASN A 337 2.74 -12.11 -15.72
CA ASN A 337 2.83 -12.14 -17.19
C ASN A 337 3.13 -13.53 -17.77
N GLY A 338 2.93 -14.60 -17.01
CA GLY A 338 3.01 -15.98 -17.52
C GLY A 338 4.43 -16.53 -17.69
N GLY A 339 5.47 -15.84 -17.23
CA GLY A 339 6.87 -16.29 -17.33
C GLY A 339 7.29 -17.27 -16.22
N TRP A 340 6.35 -18.05 -15.70
CA TRP A 340 6.52 -18.96 -14.57
C TRP A 340 7.64 -19.98 -14.74
N ARG A 341 7.88 -20.48 -15.96
CA ARG A 341 8.93 -21.47 -16.23
C ARG A 341 10.32 -20.93 -15.88
N PHE A 342 10.64 -19.73 -16.35
CA PHE A 342 11.94 -19.12 -16.08
C PHE A 342 12.11 -18.80 -14.58
N TYR A 343 11.07 -18.26 -13.95
CA TYR A 343 11.08 -17.97 -12.52
C TYR A 343 11.30 -19.24 -11.69
N PHE A 344 10.55 -20.29 -12.00
CA PHE A 344 10.64 -21.60 -11.37
C PHE A 344 12.04 -22.20 -11.50
N THR A 345 12.59 -22.27 -12.73
CA THR A 345 13.93 -22.85 -12.96
C THR A 345 15.02 -22.07 -12.23
N THR A 346 14.92 -20.73 -12.22
CA THR A 346 15.88 -19.87 -11.51
C THR A 346 15.85 -20.15 -10.00
N LEU A 347 14.65 -20.25 -9.41
CA LEU A 347 14.48 -20.59 -7.99
C LEU A 347 14.97 -22.01 -7.68
N LEU A 348 14.71 -22.98 -8.56
CA LEU A 348 15.16 -24.36 -8.36
C LEU A 348 16.69 -24.43 -8.32
N ILE A 349 17.37 -23.77 -9.25
CA ILE A 349 18.84 -23.72 -9.26
C ILE A 349 19.36 -22.99 -8.01
N SER A 350 18.72 -21.88 -7.62
CA SER A 350 19.05 -21.14 -6.39
C SER A 350 18.97 -22.05 -5.15
N VAL A 351 17.89 -22.81 -4.99
CA VAL A 351 17.70 -23.74 -3.87
C VAL A 351 18.74 -24.86 -3.89
N LEU A 352 19.00 -25.47 -5.05
CA LEU A 352 20.01 -26.51 -5.17
C LEU A 352 21.42 -25.98 -4.85
N LEU A 353 21.72 -24.76 -5.30
CA LEU A 353 22.97 -24.08 -4.99
C LEU A 353 23.10 -23.80 -3.49
N ASN A 354 22.04 -23.29 -2.84
CA ASN A 354 22.02 -23.07 -1.39
C ASN A 354 22.26 -24.38 -0.62
N ILE A 355 21.50 -25.44 -0.90
CA ILE A 355 21.64 -26.73 -0.23
C ILE A 355 23.03 -27.33 -0.45
N GLY A 356 23.53 -27.32 -1.70
CA GLY A 356 24.85 -27.84 -2.03
C GLY A 356 25.98 -27.10 -1.31
N LEU A 357 25.90 -25.76 -1.26
CA LEU A 357 26.87 -24.93 -0.54
C LEU A 357 26.77 -25.11 0.97
N ASN A 358 25.56 -25.24 1.53
CA ASN A 358 25.37 -25.56 2.94
C ASN A 358 26.10 -26.87 3.30
N VAL A 359 25.84 -27.94 2.56
CA VAL A 359 26.49 -29.26 2.77
C VAL A 359 28.01 -29.17 2.66
N ALA A 360 28.53 -28.37 1.72
CA ALA A 360 29.97 -28.21 1.50
C ALA A 360 30.66 -27.34 2.55
N LEU A 361 30.02 -26.26 3.01
CA LEU A 361 30.68 -25.20 3.80
C LEU A 361 30.41 -25.30 5.30
N ILE A 362 29.27 -25.82 5.73
CA ILE A 362 28.95 -25.98 7.17
C ILE A 362 30.02 -26.80 7.92
N PRO A 363 30.60 -27.90 7.37
CA PRO A 363 31.61 -28.66 8.08
C PRO A 363 32.88 -27.85 8.42
N SER A 364 33.25 -26.89 7.56
CA SER A 364 34.49 -26.09 7.73
C SER A 364 34.23 -24.72 8.38
N PHE A 365 33.06 -24.13 8.15
CA PHE A 365 32.74 -22.75 8.52
C PHE A 365 31.51 -22.61 9.45
N HIS A 366 30.90 -23.73 9.88
CA HIS A 366 29.71 -23.76 10.72
C HIS A 366 28.61 -22.79 10.22
N ILE A 367 28.08 -21.94 11.10
CA ILE A 367 27.02 -20.96 10.79
C ILE A 367 27.42 -19.93 9.73
N TYR A 368 28.71 -19.63 9.58
CA TYR A 368 29.18 -18.72 8.53
C TYR A 368 29.10 -19.37 7.15
N GLY A 369 29.29 -20.69 7.08
CA GLY A 369 29.12 -21.45 5.84
C GLY A 369 27.70 -21.34 5.30
N SER A 370 26.70 -21.38 6.19
CA SER A 370 25.30 -21.21 5.82
C SER A 370 24.96 -19.77 5.42
N ALA A 371 25.50 -18.78 6.15
CA ALA A 371 25.36 -17.38 5.78
C ALA A 371 25.89 -17.11 4.36
N PHE A 372 27.06 -17.66 4.03
CA PHE A 372 27.66 -17.52 2.70
C PHE A 372 26.86 -18.24 1.60
N ALA A 373 26.36 -19.45 1.89
CA ALA A 373 25.48 -20.19 0.97
C ALA A 373 24.23 -19.39 0.59
N SER A 374 23.61 -18.72 1.57
CA SER A 374 22.44 -17.88 1.36
C SER A 374 22.75 -16.60 0.58
N VAL A 375 23.88 -15.93 0.85
CA VAL A 375 24.31 -14.78 0.03
C VAL A 375 24.48 -15.17 -1.43
N ILE A 376 25.19 -16.29 -1.71
CA ILE A 376 25.42 -16.75 -3.08
C ILE A 376 24.11 -17.13 -3.77
N SER A 377 23.25 -17.88 -3.08
CA SER A 377 21.95 -18.29 -3.64
C SER A 377 21.09 -17.07 -3.99
N TYR A 378 20.98 -16.10 -3.09
CA TYR A 378 20.15 -14.90 -3.32
C TYR A 378 20.76 -14.02 -4.41
N ALA A 379 22.08 -13.90 -4.45
CA ALA A 379 22.80 -13.20 -5.52
C ALA A 379 22.55 -13.85 -6.88
N PHE A 380 22.66 -15.18 -6.97
CA PHE A 380 22.38 -15.92 -8.20
C PHE A 380 20.95 -15.65 -8.69
N CYS A 381 19.96 -15.79 -7.81
CA CYS A 381 18.56 -15.59 -8.15
C CYS A 381 18.27 -14.15 -8.60
N GLY A 382 18.70 -13.17 -7.79
CA GLY A 382 18.47 -11.75 -8.07
C GLY A 382 19.19 -11.26 -9.32
N MET A 383 20.45 -11.66 -9.52
CA MET A 383 21.23 -11.28 -10.70
C MET A 383 20.71 -11.92 -11.98
N THR A 384 20.28 -13.18 -11.92
CA THR A 384 19.68 -13.87 -13.08
C THR A 384 18.40 -13.16 -13.53
N MET A 385 17.53 -12.78 -12.58
CA MET A 385 16.33 -12.00 -12.89
C MET A 385 16.64 -10.62 -13.42
N LEU A 386 17.64 -9.95 -12.85
CA LEU A 386 18.05 -8.64 -13.32
C LEU A 386 18.61 -8.69 -14.75
N PHE A 387 19.44 -9.69 -15.06
CA PHE A 387 20.01 -9.87 -16.38
C PHE A 387 18.91 -10.15 -17.42
N TRP A 388 17.93 -10.98 -17.05
CA TRP A 388 16.74 -11.20 -17.87
C TRP A 388 15.96 -9.91 -18.09
N PHE A 389 15.71 -9.13 -17.03
CA PHE A 389 14.96 -7.88 -17.09
C PHE A 389 15.64 -6.86 -18.02
N LYS A 390 16.96 -6.71 -17.87
CA LYS A 390 17.80 -5.92 -18.79
C LYS A 390 17.64 -6.39 -20.24
N ARG A 391 17.80 -7.69 -20.52
CA ARG A 391 17.76 -8.22 -21.89
C ARG A 391 16.38 -8.05 -22.53
N LYS A 392 15.31 -8.29 -21.76
CA LYS A 392 13.93 -8.22 -22.25
C LYS A 392 13.47 -6.79 -22.50
N TYR A 393 13.81 -5.85 -21.61
CA TYR A 393 13.29 -4.48 -21.63
C TYR A 393 14.33 -3.43 -22.03
N LYS A 394 15.57 -3.83 -22.35
CA LYS A 394 16.68 -2.98 -22.78
C LYS A 394 17.01 -1.85 -21.78
N VAL A 395 16.76 -2.08 -20.48
CA VAL A 395 17.09 -1.13 -19.39
C VAL A 395 18.56 -1.33 -18.99
N PRO A 396 19.40 -0.28 -18.95
CA PRO A 396 20.81 -0.42 -18.56
C PRO A 396 20.96 -0.61 -17.04
N PHE A 397 22.02 -1.31 -16.60
CA PHE A 397 22.26 -1.62 -15.18
C PHE A 397 22.28 -0.37 -14.29
N ARG A 398 22.90 0.72 -14.75
CA ARG A 398 22.94 2.00 -14.02
C ARG A 398 21.57 2.57 -13.68
N ASP A 399 20.53 2.19 -14.42
CA ASP A 399 19.16 2.68 -14.22
C ASP A 399 18.37 1.84 -13.21
N VAL A 400 18.95 0.80 -12.62
CA VAL A 400 18.32 -0.07 -11.60
C VAL A 400 19.11 -0.15 -10.29
N LEU A 401 20.18 0.64 -10.15
CA LEU A 401 21.03 0.67 -8.95
C LEU A 401 20.54 1.76 -8.00
N PHE A 402 21.06 2.97 -8.16
CA PHE A 402 20.79 4.07 -7.25
C PHE A 402 19.75 5.03 -7.80
N VAL A 403 19.02 5.66 -6.86
CA VAL A 403 18.13 6.79 -7.13
C VAL A 403 18.93 7.89 -7.83
N LYS A 404 18.41 8.39 -8.94
CA LYS A 404 19.01 9.53 -9.66
C LYS A 404 18.52 10.85 -9.08
N TRP A 405 19.25 11.92 -9.31
CA TRP A 405 18.83 13.28 -8.94
C TRP A 405 17.44 13.64 -9.49
N GLU A 406 17.14 13.21 -10.73
CA GLU A 406 15.82 13.35 -11.36
C GLU A 406 14.67 12.66 -10.59
N ASP A 407 14.98 11.57 -9.88
CA ASP A 407 14.01 10.88 -9.03
C ASP A 407 13.83 11.62 -7.69
N MET A 408 14.92 12.17 -7.15
CA MET A 408 14.85 13.05 -5.98
C MET A 408 14.06 14.31 -6.29
N GLN A 409 14.18 14.92 -7.47
CA GLN A 409 13.34 16.05 -7.88
C GLN A 409 11.84 15.71 -7.97
N LYS A 410 11.48 14.43 -8.23
CA LYS A 410 10.08 13.97 -8.18
C LYS A 410 9.59 13.75 -6.74
N LEU A 411 10.51 13.50 -5.80
CA LEU A 411 10.25 13.28 -4.37
C LEU A 411 10.41 14.57 -3.54
N MET A 412 11.18 15.55 -4.02
CA MET A 412 11.51 16.82 -3.36
C MET A 412 10.27 17.70 -3.09
N PRO A 413 9.25 17.77 -3.96
CA PRO A 413 8.00 18.47 -3.64
C PRO A 413 7.29 17.90 -2.39
N PHE A 414 7.65 16.68 -1.95
CA PHE A 414 7.07 15.98 -0.80
C PHE A 414 8.02 15.92 0.40
N LEU A 415 9.33 15.76 0.20
CA LEU A 415 10.31 15.92 1.30
C LEU A 415 10.45 17.40 1.73
N ALA A 416 10.17 18.35 0.82
CA ALA A 416 10.12 19.78 1.07
C ALA A 416 8.72 20.34 1.41
N ARG A 417 7.67 19.51 1.43
CA ARG A 417 6.38 19.83 2.08
C ARG A 417 6.28 19.03 3.39
N LYS A 418 6.57 19.54 4.59
CA LYS A 418 6.58 20.92 5.10
C LYS A 418 7.75 21.05 6.09
N LYS A 419 8.74 21.90 5.77
CA LYS A 419 9.00 23.02 6.70
C LYS A 419 7.87 23.99 6.42
N ALA A 420 7.09 24.34 7.43
CA ALA A 420 6.01 25.30 7.28
C ALA A 420 6.57 26.63 6.73
N SER A 421 6.44 26.85 5.42
CA SER A 421 6.40 28.20 4.86
C SER A 421 4.94 28.63 4.92
N SER A 422 4.66 29.61 5.78
CA SER A 422 3.43 30.42 5.87
C SER A 422 2.19 29.83 5.20
N VAL A 423 1.27 29.27 5.98
CA VAL A 423 -0.09 29.04 5.48
C VAL A 423 -0.60 30.38 4.93
N GLU A 424 -0.84 30.46 3.63
CA GLU A 424 -1.29 31.69 2.97
C GLU A 424 -2.68 32.05 3.52
N SER A 425 -2.84 33.32 3.89
CA SER A 425 -4.11 33.82 4.40
C SER A 425 -5.13 33.88 3.27
N LEU A 426 -6.36 33.50 3.57
CA LEU A 426 -7.45 33.44 2.61
C LEU A 426 -8.63 34.27 3.12
N ILE A 427 -9.17 35.08 2.21
CA ILE A 427 -10.44 35.78 2.39
C ILE A 427 -11.49 35.15 1.47
N ILE A 428 -12.64 34.79 2.04
CA ILE A 428 -13.77 34.26 1.28
C ILE A 428 -14.82 35.35 1.09
N ILE A 429 -15.35 35.49 -0.12
CA ILE A 429 -16.43 36.42 -0.42
C ILE A 429 -17.75 35.67 -0.56
N GLY A 430 -18.75 36.12 0.19
CA GLY A 430 -20.05 35.50 0.39
C GLY A 430 -20.07 34.57 1.61
N ASP A 431 -21.20 34.53 2.32
CA ASP A 431 -21.49 33.64 3.44
C ASP A 431 -22.86 32.94 3.27
N GLY A 432 -23.16 32.53 2.04
CA GLY A 432 -24.30 31.69 1.69
C GLY A 432 -24.06 30.19 1.91
N GLY A 433 -25.01 29.35 1.49
CA GLY A 433 -24.89 27.88 1.61
C GLY A 433 -23.67 27.29 0.89
N HIS A 434 -23.30 27.85 -0.27
CA HIS A 434 -22.09 27.46 -1.00
C HIS A 434 -20.81 27.81 -0.21
N SER A 435 -20.74 29.00 0.38
CA SER A 435 -19.61 29.45 1.20
C SER A 435 -19.37 28.55 2.41
N LYS A 436 -20.43 28.11 3.10
CA LYS A 436 -20.29 27.14 4.21
C LYS A 436 -19.56 25.87 3.80
N MET A 437 -19.83 25.36 2.59
CA MET A 437 -19.11 24.20 2.06
C MET A 437 -17.64 24.54 1.77
N VAL A 438 -17.36 25.69 1.15
CA VAL A 438 -15.98 26.12 0.88
C VAL A 438 -15.17 26.30 2.16
N GLN A 439 -15.75 26.93 3.19
CA GLN A 439 -15.12 27.11 4.50
C GLN A 439 -14.74 25.76 5.13
N ASN A 440 -15.61 24.74 5.02
CA ASN A 440 -15.30 23.38 5.47
C ASN A 440 -14.14 22.75 4.67
N ILE A 441 -14.11 22.93 3.35
CA ILE A 441 -13.03 22.41 2.49
C ILE A 441 -11.68 23.05 2.84
N VAL A 442 -11.66 24.36 3.09
CA VAL A 442 -10.45 25.07 3.51
C VAL A 442 -9.95 24.52 4.86
N ARG A 443 -10.87 24.33 5.82
CA ARG A 443 -10.55 23.77 7.14
C ARG A 443 -10.01 22.35 7.06
N GLU A 444 -10.62 21.49 6.25
CA GLU A 444 -10.22 20.08 6.09
C GLU A 444 -8.92 19.92 5.28
N SER A 445 -8.73 20.72 4.23
CA SER A 445 -7.55 20.62 3.38
C SER A 445 -6.28 21.18 4.05
N GLY A 446 -6.43 22.17 4.94
CA GLY A 446 -5.31 22.84 5.60
C GLY A 446 -4.33 23.53 4.64
N THR A 447 -4.80 23.85 3.43
CA THR A 447 -3.99 24.48 2.36
C THR A 447 -3.88 25.99 2.56
N TYR A 448 -4.95 26.61 3.06
CA TYR A 448 -5.03 28.04 3.35
C TYR A 448 -5.52 28.26 4.78
N ARG A 449 -5.25 29.45 5.33
CA ARG A 449 -5.77 29.90 6.63
C ARG A 449 -6.87 30.90 6.35
N LEU A 450 -8.12 30.51 6.57
CA LEU A 450 -9.24 31.43 6.48
C LEU A 450 -9.13 32.49 7.58
N THR A 451 -9.01 33.76 7.19
CA THR A 451 -8.90 34.91 8.11
C THR A 451 -10.16 35.75 8.14
N GLU A 452 -10.79 35.97 6.98
CA GLU A 452 -11.99 36.80 6.87
C GLU A 452 -13.03 36.22 5.91
N VAL A 453 -14.30 36.55 6.17
CA VAL A 453 -15.44 36.29 5.28
C VAL A 453 -16.18 37.61 5.06
N TRP A 454 -16.35 38.01 3.81
CA TRP A 454 -16.98 39.29 3.45
C TRP A 454 -18.37 39.06 2.85
N ASP A 455 -19.41 39.62 3.46
CA ASP A 455 -20.80 39.52 3.01
C ASP A 455 -21.63 40.69 3.57
N ASP A 456 -22.43 41.34 2.73
CA ASP A 456 -23.20 42.54 3.11
C ASP A 456 -24.31 42.27 4.15
N LYS A 457 -24.56 41.00 4.50
CA LYS A 457 -25.41 40.68 5.66
C LYS A 457 -24.78 41.04 7.01
N TYR A 458 -23.50 41.43 7.02
CA TYR A 458 -22.76 41.86 8.21
C TYR A 458 -22.48 43.37 8.16
N PRO A 459 -23.46 44.23 8.52
CA PRO A 459 -23.25 45.68 8.56
C PRO A 459 -22.22 46.08 9.62
N GLU A 460 -22.05 45.27 10.66
CA GLU A 460 -21.05 45.46 11.71
C GLU A 460 -20.11 44.24 11.75
N PRO A 461 -18.79 44.41 11.97
CA PRO A 461 -17.86 43.29 12.02
C PRO A 461 -18.13 42.32 13.18
N VAL A 462 -18.10 41.01 12.91
CA VAL A 462 -18.33 39.93 13.89
C VAL A 462 -17.22 38.89 13.82
N ALA A 463 -16.58 38.57 14.95
CA ALA A 463 -15.59 37.49 15.01
C ALA A 463 -16.24 36.16 15.43
N ARG A 464 -15.99 35.07 14.70
CA ARG A 464 -16.41 33.70 15.06
C ARG A 464 -15.29 32.71 14.76
N ASP A 465 -14.94 31.86 15.73
CA ASP A 465 -13.90 30.83 15.59
C ASP A 465 -12.55 31.37 15.04
N GLY A 466 -12.20 32.61 15.38
CA GLY A 466 -10.98 33.27 14.89
C GLY A 466 -11.04 33.80 13.46
N ILE A 467 -12.24 33.86 12.86
CA ILE A 467 -12.52 34.40 11.52
C ILE A 467 -13.33 35.70 11.67
N LEU A 468 -12.94 36.76 10.96
CA LEU A 468 -13.66 38.03 10.92
C LEU A 468 -14.73 38.02 9.82
N TYR A 469 -15.98 38.25 10.18
CA TYR A 469 -17.10 38.45 9.26
C TYR A 469 -17.41 39.94 9.15
N THR A 470 -17.49 40.49 7.95
CA THR A 470 -17.63 41.95 7.74
C THR A 470 -18.28 42.29 6.39
N SER A 471 -18.67 43.55 6.21
CA SER A 471 -19.34 44.07 5.01
C SER A 471 -18.46 43.94 3.76
N LEU A 472 -19.04 43.43 2.66
CA LEU A 472 -18.32 43.33 1.39
C LEU A 472 -18.16 44.71 0.76
N ASP A 473 -19.23 45.51 0.71
CA ASP A 473 -19.21 46.84 0.09
C ASP A 473 -18.17 47.78 0.72
N GLU A 474 -18.03 47.76 2.04
CA GLU A 474 -17.03 48.58 2.75
C GLU A 474 -15.60 48.12 2.46
N LYS A 475 -15.37 46.80 2.43
CA LYS A 475 -14.06 46.21 2.15
C LYS A 475 -13.65 46.39 0.68
N LEU A 476 -14.60 46.36 -0.25
CA LEU A 476 -14.34 46.64 -1.66
C LEU A 476 -13.84 48.08 -1.86
N GLN A 477 -14.35 49.06 -1.10
CA GLN A 477 -13.90 50.46 -1.18
C GLN A 477 -12.47 50.67 -0.66
N SER A 478 -12.01 49.81 0.26
CA SER A 478 -10.67 49.88 0.87
C SER A 478 -9.66 48.86 0.32
N LEU A 479 -9.99 48.19 -0.80
CA LEU A 479 -9.19 47.13 -1.42
C LEU A 479 -7.73 47.51 -1.73
N THR A 480 -7.47 48.77 -2.07
CA THR A 480 -6.14 49.29 -2.44
C THR A 480 -5.16 49.38 -1.27
N GLN A 481 -5.66 49.37 -0.03
CA GLN A 481 -4.85 49.45 1.19
C GLN A 481 -4.47 48.08 1.78
N MET A 482 -4.97 46.98 1.22
CA MET A 482 -4.68 45.63 1.71
C MET A 482 -3.41 45.03 1.10
N ASP A 483 -2.64 44.34 1.94
CA ASP A 483 -1.44 43.58 1.59
C ASP A 483 -1.64 42.71 0.34
N SER A 484 -0.59 42.59 -0.47
CA SER A 484 -0.55 41.79 -1.71
C SER A 484 -0.49 40.27 -1.47
N ASP A 485 -0.32 39.85 -0.22
CA ASP A 485 0.01 38.47 0.17
C ASP A 485 -1.19 37.67 0.70
N VAL A 486 -2.41 38.17 0.45
CA VAL A 486 -3.67 37.50 0.81
C VAL A 486 -4.37 37.00 -0.46
N ALA A 487 -4.73 35.72 -0.47
CA ALA A 487 -5.51 35.13 -1.54
C ALA A 487 -7.01 35.34 -1.31
N PHE A 488 -7.77 35.44 -2.41
CA PHE A 488 -9.22 35.60 -2.39
C PHE A 488 -9.93 34.39 -2.99
N PHE A 489 -11.12 34.08 -2.50
CA PHE A 489 -12.00 33.11 -3.12
C PHE A 489 -13.45 33.60 -3.13
N VAL A 490 -14.07 33.67 -4.31
CA VAL A 490 -15.46 34.14 -4.47
C VAL A 490 -16.41 32.95 -4.35
N ALA A 491 -16.94 32.72 -3.14
CA ALA A 491 -17.79 31.58 -2.81
C ALA A 491 -19.27 31.81 -3.15
N ILE A 492 -19.53 32.20 -4.41
CA ILE A 492 -20.87 32.47 -4.94
C ILE A 492 -21.16 31.53 -6.12
N GLY A 493 -22.25 30.75 -6.00
CA GLY A 493 -22.63 29.76 -6.99
C GLY A 493 -23.19 30.34 -8.30
N ASP A 494 -23.76 31.55 -8.25
CA ASP A 494 -24.23 32.28 -9.43
C ASP A 494 -23.03 32.77 -10.26
N ASN A 495 -23.01 32.41 -11.54
CA ASN A 495 -21.86 32.68 -12.41
C ASN A 495 -21.67 34.18 -12.69
N GLU A 496 -22.75 34.95 -12.86
CA GLU A 496 -22.67 36.37 -13.18
C GLU A 496 -22.22 37.19 -11.98
N ILE A 497 -22.77 36.91 -10.80
CA ILE A 497 -22.37 37.57 -9.56
C ILE A 497 -20.90 37.24 -9.25
N ARG A 498 -20.51 35.96 -9.36
CA ARG A 498 -19.11 35.53 -9.18
C ARG A 498 -18.17 36.25 -10.14
N LYS A 499 -18.57 36.39 -11.41
CA LYS A 499 -17.81 37.09 -12.46
C LYS A 499 -17.67 38.59 -12.19
N LYS A 500 -18.72 39.27 -11.75
CA LYS A 500 -18.68 40.70 -11.40
C LYS A 500 -17.70 40.98 -10.25
N ILE A 501 -17.77 40.19 -9.18
CA ILE A 501 -16.91 40.35 -8.01
C ILE A 501 -15.46 39.99 -8.33
N ALA A 502 -15.23 38.85 -9.00
CA ALA A 502 -13.90 38.44 -9.42
C ALA A 502 -13.22 39.49 -10.29
N ARG A 503 -13.94 40.10 -11.24
CA ARG A 503 -13.40 41.20 -12.05
C ARG A 503 -12.97 42.40 -11.22
N THR A 504 -13.77 42.78 -10.23
CA THR A 504 -13.47 43.92 -9.34
C THR A 504 -12.17 43.67 -8.56
N LEU A 505 -11.99 42.47 -8.02
CA LEU A 505 -10.79 42.08 -7.29
C LEU A 505 -9.56 41.94 -8.21
N ALA A 506 -9.76 41.41 -9.41
CA ALA A 506 -8.69 41.27 -10.40
C ALA A 506 -8.17 42.64 -10.87
N LEU A 507 -9.06 43.62 -11.09
CA LEU A 507 -8.69 45.00 -11.40
C LEU A 507 -7.92 45.67 -10.25
N ALA A 508 -8.17 45.25 -9.01
CA ALA A 508 -7.41 45.66 -7.83
C ALA A 508 -6.11 44.85 -7.62
N GLY A 509 -5.70 44.01 -8.59
CA GLY A 509 -4.46 43.24 -8.55
C GLY A 509 -4.44 42.09 -7.54
N LYS A 510 -5.61 41.63 -7.06
CA LYS A 510 -5.70 40.56 -6.06
C LYS A 510 -5.55 39.18 -6.70
N LYS A 511 -4.95 38.24 -5.95
CA LYS A 511 -4.74 36.84 -6.35
C LYS A 511 -5.91 35.97 -5.92
N PHE A 512 -6.18 34.90 -6.66
CA PHE A 512 -7.26 33.96 -6.34
C PHE A 512 -6.76 32.58 -5.94
N ALA A 513 -7.34 32.03 -4.88
CA ALA A 513 -7.07 30.67 -4.44
C ALA A 513 -7.70 29.63 -5.37
N VAL A 514 -7.00 28.51 -5.57
CA VAL A 514 -7.58 27.27 -6.10
C VAL A 514 -7.85 26.34 -4.93
N ILE A 515 -9.09 25.87 -4.82
CA ILE A 515 -9.55 25.04 -3.69
C ILE A 515 -9.96 23.67 -4.21
N VAL A 516 -9.36 22.60 -3.68
CA VAL A 516 -9.65 21.21 -4.06
C VAL A 516 -9.96 20.40 -2.82
N HIS A 517 -11.10 19.72 -2.81
CA HIS A 517 -11.50 18.84 -1.74
C HIS A 517 -10.57 17.62 -1.66
N PRO A 518 -10.13 17.18 -0.45
CA PRO A 518 -9.24 16.00 -0.30
C PRO A 518 -9.76 14.68 -0.88
N THR A 519 -11.06 14.57 -1.11
CA THR A 519 -11.74 13.37 -1.67
C THR A 519 -12.07 13.49 -3.16
N ALA A 520 -11.81 14.65 -3.78
CA ALA A 520 -11.94 14.78 -5.23
C ALA A 520 -10.81 14.01 -5.93
N PHE A 521 -11.11 13.38 -7.05
CA PHE A 521 -10.12 12.80 -7.93
C PHE A 521 -9.80 13.79 -9.04
N VAL A 522 -8.61 14.38 -9.04
CA VAL A 522 -8.12 15.24 -10.11
C VAL A 522 -6.89 14.60 -10.71
N GLU A 523 -6.95 14.29 -12.01
CA GLU A 523 -5.85 13.64 -12.69
C GLU A 523 -4.66 14.56 -12.90
N ALA A 524 -3.60 13.97 -13.45
CA ALA A 524 -2.29 14.53 -13.34
C ALA A 524 -2.04 15.73 -14.23
N THR A 525 -2.61 15.61 -15.41
CA THR A 525 -2.45 16.45 -16.57
C THR A 525 -3.51 17.54 -16.60
N VAL A 526 -4.38 17.60 -15.58
CA VAL A 526 -5.41 18.63 -15.45
C VAL A 526 -4.77 19.96 -15.10
N GLU A 527 -5.10 20.98 -15.87
CA GLU A 527 -4.78 22.38 -15.57
C GLU A 527 -5.99 23.04 -14.91
N ILE A 528 -5.78 23.73 -13.79
CA ILE A 528 -6.85 24.41 -13.06
C ILE A 528 -6.54 25.90 -12.98
N GLY A 529 -7.38 26.72 -13.61
CA GLY A 529 -7.31 28.17 -13.54
C GLY A 529 -7.61 28.71 -12.14
N GLU A 530 -7.05 29.89 -11.84
CA GLU A 530 -7.22 30.57 -10.56
C GLU A 530 -8.69 30.80 -10.17
N GLY A 531 -8.97 30.82 -8.86
CA GLY A 531 -10.33 31.04 -8.35
C GLY A 531 -11.28 29.86 -8.52
N SER A 532 -10.80 28.72 -9.00
CA SER A 532 -11.61 27.51 -9.24
C SER A 532 -11.73 26.62 -8.00
N LEU A 533 -12.84 25.88 -7.94
CA LEU A 533 -13.22 24.99 -6.86
C LEU A 533 -13.55 23.59 -7.37
N VAL A 534 -12.99 22.58 -6.73
CA VAL A 534 -13.28 21.16 -6.99
C VAL A 534 -13.77 20.51 -5.70
N MET A 535 -15.04 20.10 -5.67
CA MET A 535 -15.75 19.66 -4.45
C MET A 535 -15.70 18.14 -4.23
N ALA A 536 -16.21 17.69 -3.08
CA ALA A 536 -16.14 16.30 -2.62
C ALA A 536 -16.65 15.28 -3.66
N GLY A 537 -15.90 14.20 -3.86
CA GLY A 537 -16.29 13.08 -4.74
C GLY A 537 -16.39 13.42 -6.23
N SER A 538 -16.01 14.63 -6.64
CA SER A 538 -15.90 14.98 -8.06
C SER A 538 -14.70 14.29 -8.71
N ILE A 539 -14.77 14.13 -10.03
CA ILE A 539 -13.76 13.46 -10.85
C ILE A 539 -13.39 14.39 -12.01
N VAL A 540 -12.11 14.67 -12.21
CA VAL A 540 -11.58 15.42 -13.36
C VAL A 540 -10.45 14.59 -13.99
N GLN A 541 -10.61 14.15 -15.25
CA GLN A 541 -9.70 13.20 -15.92
C GLN A 541 -8.68 13.85 -16.87
N ALA A 542 -7.83 13.03 -17.50
CA ALA A 542 -6.67 13.40 -18.30
C ALA A 542 -6.92 14.53 -19.30
N ASN A 543 -5.91 15.38 -19.46
CA ASN A 543 -5.81 16.39 -20.52
C ASN A 543 -6.97 17.39 -20.54
N THR A 544 -7.64 17.56 -19.41
CA THR A 544 -8.70 18.55 -19.23
C THR A 544 -8.12 19.87 -18.74
N VAL A 545 -8.56 20.98 -19.35
CA VAL A 545 -8.18 22.33 -18.95
C VAL A 545 -9.40 23.03 -18.35
N LEU A 546 -9.33 23.35 -17.06
CA LEU A 546 -10.32 24.18 -16.38
C LEU A 546 -9.89 25.64 -16.42
N GLY A 547 -10.75 26.50 -16.99
CA GLY A 547 -10.55 27.95 -16.96
C GLY A 547 -10.59 28.55 -15.56
N LYS A 548 -10.65 29.89 -15.49
CA LYS A 548 -10.67 30.63 -14.22
C LYS A 548 -12.07 30.60 -13.58
N HIS A 549 -12.13 30.57 -12.26
CA HIS A 549 -13.39 30.62 -11.49
C HIS A 549 -14.40 29.53 -11.84
N VAL A 550 -13.91 28.34 -12.18
CA VAL A 550 -14.73 27.16 -12.48
C VAL A 550 -15.15 26.47 -11.19
N ILE A 551 -16.41 26.06 -11.10
CA ILE A 551 -16.91 25.23 -9.99
C ILE A 551 -17.19 23.83 -10.53
N VAL A 552 -16.43 22.84 -10.06
CA VAL A 552 -16.74 21.41 -10.19
C VAL A 552 -17.38 20.97 -8.88
N ASN A 553 -18.72 20.92 -8.86
CA ASN A 553 -19.49 20.70 -7.64
C ASN A 553 -19.49 19.20 -7.22
N SER A 554 -20.07 18.91 -6.06
CA SER A 554 -20.00 17.59 -5.43
C SER A 554 -20.48 16.47 -6.36
N GLY A 555 -19.67 15.43 -6.51
CA GLY A 555 -19.97 14.28 -7.37
C GLY A 555 -20.01 14.57 -8.88
N ALA A 556 -19.69 15.79 -9.33
CA ALA A 556 -19.63 16.08 -10.76
C ALA A 556 -18.43 15.37 -11.41
N THR A 557 -18.61 14.89 -12.64
CA THR A 557 -17.59 14.18 -13.42
C THR A 557 -17.28 14.96 -14.69
N VAL A 558 -16.02 15.35 -14.83
CA VAL A 558 -15.44 15.94 -16.04
C VAL A 558 -14.44 14.92 -16.56
N GLU A 559 -14.77 14.24 -17.66
CA GLU A 559 -13.93 13.21 -18.26
C GLU A 559 -12.66 13.81 -18.92
N HIS A 560 -12.14 13.14 -19.93
CA HIS A 560 -10.83 13.39 -20.52
C HIS A 560 -10.91 14.24 -21.79
N ASP A 561 -9.81 14.94 -22.10
CA ASP A 561 -9.65 15.77 -23.29
C ASP A 561 -10.74 16.86 -23.41
N ILE A 562 -11.10 17.50 -22.28
CA ILE A 562 -12.13 18.55 -22.23
C ILE A 562 -11.50 19.93 -22.09
N SER A 563 -11.95 20.89 -22.89
CA SER A 563 -11.58 22.31 -22.74
C SER A 563 -12.73 23.09 -22.10
N VAL A 564 -12.48 23.71 -20.95
CA VAL A 564 -13.48 24.46 -20.17
C VAL A 564 -13.06 25.92 -20.04
N GLY A 565 -13.97 26.82 -20.41
CA GLY A 565 -13.83 28.27 -20.28
C GLY A 565 -13.93 28.78 -18.84
N ASN A 566 -13.99 30.09 -18.70
CA ASN A 566 -14.03 30.76 -17.41
C ASN A 566 -15.46 30.81 -16.84
N PHE A 567 -15.59 30.85 -15.52
CA PHE A 567 -16.87 30.98 -14.81
C PHE A 567 -17.88 29.87 -15.09
N VAL A 568 -17.41 28.68 -15.51
CA VAL A 568 -18.27 27.51 -15.69
C VAL A 568 -18.66 26.91 -14.34
N HIS A 569 -19.89 26.41 -14.23
CA HIS A 569 -20.36 25.70 -13.05
C HIS A 569 -20.92 24.34 -13.47
N PHE A 570 -20.19 23.28 -13.13
CA PHE A 570 -20.69 21.90 -13.16
C PHE A 570 -21.44 21.64 -11.87
N ALA A 571 -22.77 21.68 -11.91
CA ALA A 571 -23.62 21.49 -10.73
C ALA A 571 -23.55 20.04 -10.22
N PRO A 572 -24.08 19.75 -9.01
CA PRO A 572 -23.87 18.46 -8.35
C PRO A 572 -24.26 17.26 -9.22
N GLY A 573 -23.41 16.24 -9.26
CA GLY A 573 -23.65 15.00 -10.00
C GLY A 573 -23.75 15.14 -11.52
N SER A 574 -23.43 16.31 -12.10
CA SER A 574 -23.37 16.45 -13.57
C SER A 574 -22.21 15.65 -14.16
N VAL A 575 -22.39 15.15 -15.39
CA VAL A 575 -21.39 14.34 -16.10
C VAL A 575 -21.13 14.95 -17.47
N VAL A 576 -19.88 15.32 -17.73
CA VAL A 576 -19.42 15.74 -19.06
C VAL A 576 -18.41 14.71 -19.57
N THR A 577 -18.77 14.05 -20.66
CA THR A 577 -17.96 12.97 -21.24
C THR A 577 -16.88 13.48 -22.20
N GLY A 578 -16.02 12.58 -22.67
CA GLY A 578 -14.75 12.95 -23.30
C GLY A 578 -14.87 13.78 -24.59
N GLY A 579 -13.87 14.63 -24.84
CA GLY A 579 -13.74 15.42 -26.06
C GLY A 579 -14.67 16.64 -26.16
N CYS A 580 -15.35 17.03 -25.08
CA CYS A 580 -16.25 18.18 -25.08
C CYS A 580 -15.50 19.53 -24.99
N THR A 581 -16.15 20.58 -25.49
CA THR A 581 -15.70 21.97 -25.29
C THR A 581 -16.81 22.77 -24.63
N VAL A 582 -16.52 23.41 -23.50
CA VAL A 582 -17.47 24.21 -22.72
C VAL A 582 -16.96 25.64 -22.67
N ALA A 583 -17.69 26.57 -23.28
CA ALA A 583 -17.28 27.99 -23.31
C ALA A 583 -17.56 28.70 -21.96
N ASP A 584 -17.24 29.99 -21.92
CA ASP A 584 -17.36 30.81 -20.71
C ASP A 584 -18.79 30.89 -20.18
N ASN A 585 -18.93 31.00 -18.86
CA ASN A 585 -20.17 31.32 -18.17
C ASN A 585 -21.30 30.29 -18.36
N VAL A 586 -20.93 29.03 -18.60
CA VAL A 586 -21.90 27.93 -18.75
C VAL A 586 -22.30 27.36 -17.38
N LEU A 587 -23.58 27.02 -17.22
CA LEU A 587 -24.07 26.20 -16.12
C LEU A 587 -24.48 24.82 -16.65
N ILE A 588 -23.79 23.78 -16.19
CA ILE A 588 -24.18 22.39 -16.43
C ILE A 588 -25.04 21.94 -15.26
N GLY A 589 -26.35 21.81 -15.46
CA GLY A 589 -27.34 21.56 -14.41
C GLY A 589 -27.12 20.24 -13.65
N ALA A 590 -27.65 20.18 -12.42
CA ALA A 590 -27.42 19.05 -11.53
C ALA A 590 -27.91 17.74 -12.15
N GLY A 591 -27.11 16.67 -12.06
CA GLY A 591 -27.44 15.36 -12.62
C GLY A 591 -27.60 15.32 -14.16
N SER A 592 -27.22 16.39 -14.88
CA SER A 592 -27.25 16.38 -16.35
C SER A 592 -26.07 15.57 -16.93
N VAL A 593 -26.25 15.06 -18.15
CA VAL A 593 -25.23 14.28 -18.86
C VAL A 593 -24.97 14.91 -20.22
N VAL A 594 -23.72 15.25 -20.51
CA VAL A 594 -23.27 15.70 -21.83
C VAL A 594 -22.56 14.54 -22.54
N VAL A 595 -23.08 14.12 -23.69
CA VAL A 595 -22.49 13.02 -24.48
C VAL A 595 -21.16 13.45 -25.14
N PRO A 596 -20.34 12.52 -25.65
CA PRO A 596 -18.99 12.85 -26.09
C PRO A 596 -18.97 13.83 -27.27
N ASN A 597 -17.88 14.61 -27.38
CA ASN A 597 -17.60 15.53 -28.48
C ASN A 597 -18.64 16.64 -28.69
N ILE A 598 -19.31 17.09 -27.63
CA ILE A 598 -20.26 18.20 -27.68
C ILE A 598 -19.57 19.53 -27.40
N SER A 599 -19.91 20.54 -28.21
CA SER A 599 -19.53 21.94 -28.00
C SER A 599 -20.69 22.74 -27.41
N ILE A 600 -20.44 23.42 -26.30
CA ILE A 600 -21.40 24.25 -25.57
C ILE A 600 -20.93 25.71 -25.64
N GLY A 601 -21.71 26.56 -26.30
CA GLY A 601 -21.47 27.99 -26.43
C GLY A 601 -21.57 28.76 -25.11
N ALA A 602 -21.07 30.00 -25.11
CA ALA A 602 -20.99 30.81 -23.90
C ALA A 602 -22.38 31.18 -23.37
N ASN A 603 -22.47 31.46 -22.06
CA ASN A 603 -23.71 31.93 -21.42
C ASN A 603 -24.90 30.95 -21.55
N VAL A 604 -24.61 29.66 -21.73
CA VAL A 604 -25.62 28.60 -21.85
C VAL A 604 -25.93 27.98 -20.49
N VAL A 605 -27.21 27.62 -20.30
CA VAL A 605 -27.67 26.83 -19.14
C VAL A 605 -28.21 25.50 -19.63
N VAL A 606 -27.55 24.41 -19.26
CA VAL A 606 -28.05 23.04 -19.44
C VAL A 606 -28.95 22.71 -18.25
N GLY A 607 -30.18 22.28 -18.53
CA GLY A 607 -31.18 21.98 -17.49
C GLY A 607 -30.73 20.85 -16.56
N ALA A 608 -31.15 20.88 -15.30
CA ALA A 608 -30.92 19.77 -14.37
C ALA A 608 -31.59 18.48 -14.89
N GLY A 609 -30.92 17.35 -14.73
CA GLY A 609 -31.37 16.03 -15.18
C GLY A 609 -31.42 15.83 -16.70
N SER A 610 -31.06 16.84 -17.49
CA SER A 610 -31.12 16.76 -18.96
C SER A 610 -29.96 15.94 -19.54
N THR A 611 -30.19 15.34 -20.72
CA THR A 611 -29.11 14.73 -21.51
C THR A 611 -28.85 15.59 -22.75
N LEU A 612 -27.67 16.19 -22.82
CA LEU A 612 -27.27 16.99 -23.96
C LEU A 612 -26.64 16.10 -25.04
N THR A 613 -27.35 15.97 -26.16
CA THR A 613 -26.98 15.11 -27.30
C THR A 613 -26.53 15.86 -28.54
N ARG A 614 -26.55 17.19 -28.52
CA ARG A 614 -26.18 18.06 -29.66
C ARG A 614 -25.45 19.32 -29.18
N ASN A 615 -24.67 19.91 -30.08
CA ASN A 615 -24.02 21.19 -29.83
C ASN A 615 -25.05 22.28 -29.50
N LEU A 616 -24.65 23.21 -28.62
CA LEU A 616 -25.41 24.40 -28.28
C LEU A 616 -24.62 25.64 -28.69
N GLU A 617 -25.27 26.55 -29.40
CA GLU A 617 -24.69 27.84 -29.77
C GLU A 617 -24.88 28.86 -28.63
N GLU A 618 -24.11 29.94 -28.68
CA GLU A 618 -24.24 31.06 -27.75
C GLU A 618 -25.69 31.61 -27.76
N HIS A 619 -26.21 31.97 -26.59
CA HIS A 619 -27.59 32.46 -26.38
C HIS A 619 -28.75 31.45 -26.54
N SER A 620 -28.49 30.15 -26.67
CA SER A 620 -29.58 29.18 -26.55
C SER A 620 -30.03 29.07 -25.08
N ARG A 621 -30.96 29.93 -24.62
CA ARG A 621 -31.82 29.61 -23.46
C ARG A 621 -32.83 28.54 -23.85
N LYS A 622 -32.37 27.40 -24.35
CA LYS A 622 -33.21 26.21 -24.47
C LYS A 622 -33.19 25.55 -23.11
N LYS A 623 -34.31 25.65 -22.38
CA LYS A 623 -34.66 24.60 -21.42
C LYS A 623 -34.70 23.32 -22.26
N THR A 624 -33.65 22.51 -22.19
CA THR A 624 -33.72 21.12 -22.61
C THR A 624 -34.64 20.43 -21.62
N GLU A 625 -35.90 20.25 -22.03
CA GLU A 625 -36.82 19.30 -21.40
C GLU A 625 -36.28 17.87 -21.50
#